data_AF-A0AA39PDR3-F1
#
_entry.id   AF-A0AA39PDR3-F1
#
_cell.length_a   1.000
_cell.length_b   1.000
_cell.length_c   1.000
_cell.angle_alpha   90.00
_cell.angle_beta   90.00
_cell.angle_gamma   90.00
#
_symmetry.space_group_name_H-M   'P 1'
#
loop_
_entity.id
_entity.type
_entity.pdbx_description
1 polymer ?
#
loop_
_entity_poly.entity_id
_entity_poly.type
_entity_poly.pdbx_seq_one_letter_code
_entity_poly.pdbx_strand_id
1 'polypeptide(L)'
;MASENQSTIAQVLSESGIPVAPAPWDLKARSWIFVLSPLSKQANFPAGWAVPYQADALAGGGEFIGGPGMIMVVSYTETPVGPYDEVMYVPGRWKYADGTTGTRITRIYVSTAASVENGRRNWNIPKQVASFSFTEDPATAVWSLAVSPLDAPSAPFFKVSVGRIPLLSSFRIPFSSKILGNHNTLVQPPLPQGASPEEVGTEKWAVLTPFMKQKVRLTKVKGEFDDGKVGDGIGFPPVVPWGLAYQMEDVIMDFVVPEWRDELK
;
A
#
# COMPACT_ATOMS: atom_id res chain seq x y z
N MET A 1 41.44 -3.82 -24.87
CA MET A 1 40.64 -4.44 -23.79
C MET A 1 40.65 -3.49 -22.62
N ALA A 2 39.64 -2.63 -22.51
CA ALA A 2 39.48 -1.74 -21.37
C ALA A 2 38.55 -2.46 -20.38
N SER A 3 39.10 -2.87 -19.23
CA SER A 3 38.31 -3.32 -18.09
C SER A 3 37.77 -2.08 -17.39
N GLU A 4 36.48 -1.80 -17.55
CA GLU A 4 35.79 -0.80 -16.75
C GLU A 4 35.78 -1.26 -15.29
N ASN A 5 36.46 -0.47 -14.48
CA ASN A 5 36.51 -0.59 -13.04
C ASN A 5 35.14 -0.14 -12.50
N GLN A 6 34.22 -1.08 -12.28
CA GLN A 6 32.98 -0.77 -11.55
C GLN A 6 33.36 -0.46 -10.10
N SER A 7 33.46 0.83 -9.77
CA SER A 7 33.58 1.27 -8.40
C SER A 7 32.30 0.88 -7.66
N THR A 8 32.38 -0.14 -6.82
CA THR A 8 31.32 -0.47 -5.87
C THR A 8 31.28 0.65 -4.83
N ILE A 9 30.39 1.63 -5.01
CA ILE A 9 30.10 2.59 -3.94
C ILE A 9 29.50 1.76 -2.80
N ALA A 10 30.15 1.78 -1.64
CA ALA A 10 29.64 1.13 -0.44
C ALA A 10 28.25 1.69 -0.13
N GLN A 11 27.26 0.80 -0.03
CA GLN A 11 25.89 1.21 0.24
C GLN A 11 25.80 1.76 1.67
N VAL A 12 25.25 2.97 1.83
CA VAL A 12 25.06 3.58 3.14
C VAL A 12 24.01 2.76 3.90
N LEU A 13 24.39 2.23 5.06
CA LEU A 13 23.48 1.54 5.97
C LEU A 13 22.93 2.51 7.01
N SER A 14 21.70 2.30 7.42
CA SER A 14 21.11 2.98 8.56
C SER A 14 21.55 2.35 9.89
N GLU A 15 21.08 2.90 11.00
CA GLU A 15 21.33 2.36 12.35
C GLU A 15 20.81 0.93 12.54
N SER A 16 19.78 0.53 11.80
CA SER A 16 19.23 -0.84 11.82
C SER A 16 20.06 -1.82 10.96
N GLY A 17 21.10 -1.33 10.27
CA GLY A 17 21.87 -2.11 9.29
C GLY A 17 21.18 -2.30 7.95
N ILE A 18 20.04 -1.62 7.71
CA ILE A 18 19.30 -1.68 6.45
C ILE A 18 19.87 -0.65 5.47
N PRO A 19 20.06 -1.01 4.19
CA PRO A 19 20.49 -0.03 3.20
C PRO A 19 19.50 1.11 3.01
N VAL A 20 20.03 2.33 3.02
CA VAL A 20 19.25 3.55 2.76
C VAL A 20 19.02 3.69 1.26
N ALA A 21 17.75 3.85 0.88
CA ALA A 21 17.30 4.06 -0.48
C ALA A 21 16.38 5.29 -0.51
N PRO A 22 16.92 6.50 -0.76
CA PRO A 22 16.14 7.74 -0.74
C PRO A 22 15.12 7.80 -1.88
N ALA A 23 14.08 8.62 -1.71
CA ALA A 23 13.17 9.00 -2.79
C ALA A 23 13.92 9.83 -3.88
N PRO A 24 13.44 9.86 -5.15
CA PRO A 24 12.26 9.16 -5.66
C PRO A 24 12.52 7.70 -6.01
N TRP A 25 11.47 6.89 -6.04
CA TRP A 25 11.54 5.49 -6.50
C TRP A 25 10.74 5.30 -7.79
N ASP A 26 11.38 4.71 -8.79
CA ASP A 26 10.72 4.11 -9.95
C ASP A 26 10.51 2.62 -9.70
N LEU A 27 9.30 2.14 -9.94
CA LEU A 27 8.85 0.82 -9.50
C LEU A 27 8.21 0.07 -10.67
N LYS A 28 8.45 -1.24 -10.71
CA LYS A 28 7.68 -2.18 -11.54
C LYS A 28 7.02 -3.23 -10.66
N ALA A 29 5.78 -3.57 -11.00
CA ALA A 29 5.02 -4.53 -10.23
C ALA A 29 3.89 -5.18 -11.02
N ARG A 30 3.36 -6.26 -10.45
CA ARG A 30 1.96 -6.66 -10.63
C ARG A 30 1.12 -6.04 -9.52
N SER A 31 -0.10 -5.58 -9.83
CA SER A 31 -0.99 -5.02 -8.83
C SER A 31 -2.45 -5.41 -9.02
N TRP A 32 -3.17 -5.50 -7.91
CA TRP A 32 -4.63 -5.62 -7.85
C TRP A 32 -5.19 -4.51 -6.98
N ILE A 33 -6.14 -3.75 -7.51
CA ILE A 33 -6.82 -2.69 -6.78
C ILE A 33 -8.29 -3.09 -6.56
N PHE A 34 -8.73 -3.04 -5.31
CA PHE A 34 -10.10 -3.32 -4.89
C PHE A 34 -10.74 -2.03 -4.38
N VAL A 35 -11.84 -1.62 -4.99
CA VAL A 35 -12.62 -0.48 -4.51
C VAL A 35 -13.61 -0.95 -3.45
N LEU A 36 -13.70 -0.19 -2.38
CA LEU A 36 -14.56 -0.45 -1.24
C LEU A 36 -15.75 0.51 -1.22
N SER A 37 -16.81 0.09 -0.54
CA SER A 37 -17.95 0.96 -0.28
C SER A 37 -17.52 2.22 0.49
N PRO A 38 -18.11 3.39 0.18
CA PRO A 38 -17.71 4.62 0.81
C PRO A 38 -18.02 4.61 2.31
N LEU A 39 -17.09 5.14 3.10
CA LEU A 39 -17.38 5.51 4.47
C LEU A 39 -18.02 6.92 4.50
N SER A 40 -18.96 7.13 5.41
CA SER A 40 -19.51 8.46 5.67
C SER A 40 -18.55 9.28 6.55
N LYS A 41 -18.72 10.60 6.56
CA LYS A 41 -17.93 11.52 7.38
C LYS A 41 -18.00 11.21 8.88
N GLN A 42 -19.13 10.65 9.34
CA GLN A 42 -19.38 10.28 10.73
C GLN A 42 -19.12 8.80 11.00
N ALA A 43 -18.58 8.05 10.05
CA ALA A 43 -18.30 6.65 10.23
C ALA A 43 -17.15 6.46 11.23
N ASN A 44 -17.30 5.50 12.13
CA ASN A 44 -16.16 4.92 12.82
C ASN A 44 -15.34 4.13 11.82
N PHE A 45 -14.01 4.21 11.92
CA PHE A 45 -13.17 3.33 11.15
C PHE A 45 -13.41 1.86 11.55
N PRO A 46 -13.39 0.92 10.59
CA PRO A 46 -13.59 -0.49 10.89
C PRO A 46 -12.49 -1.01 11.83
N ALA A 47 -12.77 -2.04 12.63
CA ALA A 47 -11.74 -2.72 13.42
C ALA A 47 -10.53 -3.11 12.53
N GLY A 48 -9.31 -3.09 13.05
CA GLY A 48 -8.09 -3.40 12.29
C GLY A 48 -7.63 -2.31 11.29
N TRP A 49 -8.30 -1.16 11.21
CA TRP A 49 -7.97 -0.07 10.25
C TRP A 49 -6.56 0.54 10.43
N ALA A 50 -6.00 0.45 11.63
CA ALA A 50 -4.66 0.92 12.01
C ALA A 50 -4.12 0.08 13.16
N VAL A 51 -2.80 0.09 13.32
CA VAL A 51 -2.11 -0.58 14.44
C VAL A 51 -2.31 0.24 15.70
N PRO A 52 -2.59 -0.35 16.88
CA PRO A 52 -2.94 0.41 18.07
C PRO A 52 -1.97 1.56 18.41
N TYR A 53 -0.66 1.32 18.36
CA TYR A 53 0.34 2.35 18.71
C TYR A 53 0.46 3.48 17.68
N GLN A 54 -0.11 3.31 16.48
CA GLN A 54 -0.11 4.32 15.41
C GLN A 54 -1.48 4.98 15.21
N ALA A 55 -2.53 4.44 15.85
CA ALA A 55 -3.91 4.83 15.59
C ALA A 55 -4.16 6.33 15.84
N ASP A 56 -3.61 6.88 16.91
CA ASP A 56 -3.78 8.31 17.24
C ASP A 56 -3.16 9.21 16.17
N ALA A 57 -1.93 8.91 15.73
CA ALA A 57 -1.26 9.64 14.66
C ALA A 57 -2.05 9.55 13.34
N LEU A 58 -2.54 8.35 13.00
CA LEU A 58 -3.24 8.08 11.75
C LEU A 58 -4.71 8.55 11.76
N ALA A 59 -5.31 8.81 12.92
CA ALA A 59 -6.63 9.43 13.04
C ALA A 59 -6.55 10.97 13.12
N GLY A 60 -5.43 11.49 13.62
CA GLY A 60 -5.27 12.91 13.93
C GLY A 60 -4.94 13.83 12.75
N GLY A 61 -4.89 15.13 13.06
CA GLY A 61 -4.32 16.18 12.21
C GLY A 61 -5.11 16.58 10.97
N GLY A 62 -6.25 15.96 10.69
CA GLY A 62 -7.14 16.33 9.59
C GLY A 62 -8.57 15.85 9.83
N GLU A 63 -9.52 16.45 9.12
CA GLU A 63 -10.91 16.05 9.14
C GLU A 63 -11.13 14.91 8.14
N PHE A 64 -11.54 13.73 8.62
CA PHE A 64 -12.03 12.69 7.72
C PHE A 64 -13.31 13.16 7.04
N ILE A 65 -13.37 13.09 5.72
CA ILE A 65 -14.52 13.55 4.91
C ILE A 65 -15.23 12.40 4.18
N GLY A 66 -14.83 11.15 4.45
CA GLY A 66 -15.45 9.96 3.86
C GLY A 66 -14.97 9.68 2.43
N GLY A 67 -15.82 9.02 1.65
CA GLY A 67 -15.54 8.63 0.27
C GLY A 67 -15.15 7.16 0.11
N PRO A 68 -14.95 6.70 -1.14
CA PRO A 68 -14.61 5.31 -1.42
C PRO A 68 -13.25 4.96 -0.80
N GLY A 69 -13.21 3.83 -0.11
CA GLY A 69 -11.96 3.24 0.33
C GLY A 69 -11.32 2.39 -0.77
N MET A 70 -10.07 2.00 -0.55
CA MET A 70 -9.32 1.15 -1.45
C MET A 70 -8.48 0.15 -0.67
N ILE A 71 -8.37 -1.07 -1.21
CA ILE A 71 -7.27 -1.98 -0.91
C ILE A 71 -6.44 -2.11 -2.18
N MET A 72 -5.13 -2.11 -2.03
CA MET A 72 -4.23 -2.41 -3.12
C MET A 72 -3.25 -3.49 -2.67
N VAL A 73 -3.16 -4.55 -3.48
CA VAL A 73 -2.21 -5.64 -3.33
C VAL A 73 -1.19 -5.51 -4.44
N VAL A 74 0.09 -5.58 -4.12
CA VAL A 74 1.17 -5.33 -5.08
C VAL A 74 2.26 -6.39 -4.90
N SER A 75 2.78 -6.90 -6.00
CA SER A 75 3.99 -7.71 -6.03
C SER A 75 5.02 -6.97 -6.85
N TYR A 76 5.93 -6.27 -6.16
CA TYR A 76 6.98 -5.47 -6.79
C TYR A 76 8.11 -6.37 -7.29
N THR A 77 8.44 -6.21 -8.56
CA THR A 77 9.51 -6.96 -9.23
C THR A 77 10.80 -6.17 -9.31
N GLU A 78 10.72 -4.83 -9.38
CA GLU A 78 11.88 -3.94 -9.42
C GLU A 78 11.64 -2.73 -8.52
N THR A 79 12.50 -2.55 -7.51
CA THR A 79 12.54 -1.38 -6.62
C THR A 79 14.00 -1.11 -6.20
N PRO A 80 14.33 0.08 -5.67
CA PRO A 80 15.65 0.38 -5.12
C PRO A 80 16.11 -0.50 -3.95
N VAL A 81 15.18 -1.25 -3.31
CA VAL A 81 15.46 -2.15 -2.19
C VAL A 81 15.21 -3.63 -2.52
N GLY A 82 15.11 -3.95 -3.81
CA GLY A 82 14.79 -5.30 -4.30
C GLY A 82 13.28 -5.60 -4.35
N PRO A 83 12.89 -6.80 -4.80
CA PRO A 83 11.49 -7.18 -4.91
C PRO A 83 10.85 -7.37 -3.51
N TYR A 84 9.58 -7.03 -3.39
CA TYR A 84 8.77 -7.27 -2.19
C TYR A 84 7.28 -7.26 -2.52
N ASP A 85 6.47 -7.84 -1.64
CA ASP A 85 5.02 -7.83 -1.75
C ASP A 85 4.41 -6.84 -0.75
N GLU A 86 3.25 -6.27 -1.07
CA GLU A 86 2.57 -5.25 -0.30
C GLU A 86 1.06 -5.45 -0.30
N VAL A 87 0.42 -5.20 0.84
CA VAL A 87 -1.02 -4.96 0.92
C VAL A 87 -1.25 -3.68 1.70
N MET A 88 -2.07 -2.78 1.16
CA MET A 88 -2.42 -1.52 1.81
C MET A 88 -3.93 -1.31 1.90
N TYR A 89 -4.34 -0.58 2.92
CA TYR A 89 -5.70 -0.09 3.13
C TYR A 89 -5.71 1.44 3.20
N VAL A 90 -6.60 2.03 2.40
CA VAL A 90 -6.89 3.46 2.36
C VAL A 90 -8.39 3.63 2.68
N PRO A 91 -8.76 4.18 3.85
CA PRO A 91 -10.17 4.25 4.27
C PRO A 91 -11.04 5.20 3.46
N GLY A 92 -10.46 6.26 2.88
CA GLY A 92 -11.22 7.32 2.22
C GLY A 92 -10.40 8.59 2.06
N ARG A 93 -11.00 9.75 2.33
CA ARG A 93 -10.36 11.07 2.16
C ARG A 93 -10.35 11.91 3.42
N TRP A 94 -9.37 12.79 3.48
CA TRP A 94 -9.18 13.78 4.54
C TRP A 94 -9.10 15.18 3.95
N LYS A 95 -9.54 16.15 4.74
CA LYS A 95 -9.39 17.59 4.51
C LYS A 95 -8.58 18.19 5.65
N TYR A 96 -7.67 19.08 5.32
CA TYR A 96 -6.80 19.76 6.26
C TYR A 96 -7.16 21.25 6.34
N ALA A 97 -6.69 21.92 7.38
CA ALA A 97 -7.11 23.29 7.68
C ALA A 97 -6.51 24.31 6.68
N ASP A 98 -5.34 23.99 6.10
CA ASP A 98 -4.73 24.69 4.95
C ASP A 98 -5.53 24.54 3.63
N GLY A 99 -6.60 23.74 3.63
CA GLY A 99 -7.41 23.42 2.46
C GLY A 99 -6.89 22.25 1.62
N THR A 100 -5.74 21.67 1.97
CA THR A 100 -5.24 20.44 1.33
C THR A 100 -6.26 19.33 1.49
N THR A 101 -6.42 18.51 0.45
CA THR A 101 -7.23 17.29 0.49
C THR A 101 -6.44 16.13 -0.06
N GLY A 102 -6.66 14.94 0.49
CA GLY A 102 -5.93 13.76 0.07
C GLY A 102 -6.47 12.49 0.70
N THR A 103 -5.81 11.38 0.41
CA THR A 103 -6.03 10.09 1.04
C THR A 103 -4.90 9.80 2.04
N ARG A 104 -5.10 8.79 2.88
CA ARG A 104 -4.15 8.36 3.91
C ARG A 104 -4.10 6.85 3.91
N ILE A 105 -2.90 6.27 3.88
CA ILE A 105 -2.74 4.83 4.06
C ILE A 105 -2.65 4.59 5.56
N THR A 106 -3.61 3.85 6.13
CA THR A 106 -3.70 3.67 7.59
C THR A 106 -3.30 2.27 8.06
N ARG A 107 -3.31 1.28 7.16
CA ARG A 107 -2.77 -0.05 7.41
C ARG A 107 -2.03 -0.51 6.17
N ILE A 108 -0.81 -0.99 6.34
CA ILE A 108 -0.01 -1.49 5.24
C ILE A 108 1.02 -2.49 5.76
N TYR A 109 1.14 -3.59 5.04
CA TYR A 109 2.13 -4.63 5.28
C TYR A 109 3.00 -4.82 4.06
N VAL A 110 4.27 -5.17 4.29
CA VAL A 110 5.23 -5.52 3.24
C VAL A 110 6.05 -6.75 3.62
N SER A 111 6.62 -7.45 2.64
CA SER A 111 7.38 -8.67 2.90
C SER A 111 8.85 -8.44 3.34
N THR A 112 9.34 -7.20 3.34
CA THR A 112 10.74 -6.89 3.70
C THR A 112 10.88 -5.70 4.64
N ALA A 113 11.81 -5.81 5.60
CA ALA A 113 12.16 -4.72 6.51
C ALA A 113 12.76 -3.51 5.76
N ALA A 114 13.47 -3.74 4.67
CA ALA A 114 14.03 -2.67 3.84
C ALA A 114 12.94 -1.76 3.22
N SER A 115 11.80 -2.34 2.83
CA SER A 115 10.64 -1.57 2.37
C SER A 115 9.97 -0.83 3.54
N VAL A 116 9.92 -1.42 4.74
CA VAL A 116 9.39 -0.75 5.94
C VAL A 116 10.16 0.51 6.26
N GLU A 117 11.47 0.39 6.46
CA GLU A 117 12.27 1.51 6.94
C GLU A 117 12.29 2.66 5.93
N ASN A 118 12.61 2.35 4.67
CA ASN A 118 12.66 3.38 3.65
C ASN A 118 11.27 3.95 3.34
N GLY A 119 10.21 3.14 3.41
CA GLY A 119 8.84 3.61 3.21
C GLY A 119 8.37 4.59 4.29
N ARG A 120 8.72 4.34 5.55
CA ARG A 120 8.45 5.22 6.68
C ARG A 120 9.30 6.50 6.59
N ARG A 121 10.61 6.35 6.39
CA ARG A 121 11.57 7.46 6.27
C ARG A 121 11.24 8.41 5.13
N ASN A 122 10.92 7.87 3.95
CA ASN A 122 10.76 8.69 2.74
C ASN A 122 9.36 9.30 2.61
N TRP A 123 8.30 8.68 3.17
CA TRP A 123 6.92 9.08 2.87
C TRP A 123 5.94 8.97 4.05
N ASN A 124 6.41 8.70 5.27
CA ASN A 124 5.56 8.42 6.43
C ASN A 124 4.51 7.31 6.18
N ILE A 125 4.83 6.32 5.35
CA ILE A 125 3.89 5.23 5.09
C ILE A 125 4.01 4.22 6.24
N PRO A 126 2.93 3.88 6.97
CA PRO A 126 2.96 3.10 8.21
C PRO A 126 3.21 1.60 8.02
N LYS A 127 4.21 1.24 7.23
CA LYS A 127 4.52 -0.14 6.86
C LYS A 127 4.93 -0.96 8.08
N GLN A 128 4.58 -2.23 8.04
CA GLN A 128 5.05 -3.27 8.95
C GLN A 128 5.40 -4.54 8.16
N VAL A 129 6.27 -5.38 8.70
CA VAL A 129 6.65 -6.64 8.05
C VAL A 129 5.57 -7.71 8.29
N ALA A 130 5.22 -8.46 7.25
CA ALA A 130 4.35 -9.63 7.34
C ALA A 130 4.77 -10.73 6.34
N SER A 131 4.18 -11.93 6.47
CA SER A 131 4.39 -13.03 5.54
C SER A 131 3.36 -12.98 4.41
N PHE A 132 3.79 -13.21 3.17
CA PHE A 132 2.97 -13.13 1.97
C PHE A 132 2.93 -14.48 1.24
N SER A 133 1.77 -14.82 0.68
CA SER A 133 1.60 -16.00 -0.17
C SER A 133 0.70 -15.65 -1.34
N PHE A 134 1.30 -15.40 -2.51
CA PHE A 134 0.60 -15.12 -3.76
C PHE A 134 0.79 -16.28 -4.73
N THR A 135 -0.27 -17.03 -4.98
CA THR A 135 -0.22 -18.22 -5.84
C THR A 135 -1.32 -18.17 -6.88
N GLU A 136 -0.99 -18.41 -8.14
CA GLU A 136 -1.96 -18.60 -9.22
C GLU A 136 -2.17 -20.09 -9.47
N ASP A 137 -3.42 -20.53 -9.49
CA ASP A 137 -3.77 -21.85 -9.97
C ASP A 137 -3.63 -21.88 -11.52
N PRO A 138 -2.72 -22.68 -12.09
CA PRO A 138 -2.49 -22.70 -13.53
C PRO A 138 -3.68 -23.26 -14.33
N ALA A 139 -4.55 -24.06 -13.71
CA ALA A 139 -5.72 -24.63 -14.37
C ALA A 139 -6.87 -23.63 -14.49
N THR A 140 -7.05 -22.77 -13.48
CA THR A 140 -8.19 -21.85 -13.40
C THR A 140 -7.81 -20.37 -13.61
N ALA A 141 -6.52 -20.04 -13.58
CA ALA A 141 -5.99 -18.68 -13.55
C ALA A 141 -6.60 -17.83 -12.43
N VAL A 142 -6.89 -18.46 -11.28
CA VAL A 142 -7.34 -17.81 -10.06
C VAL A 142 -6.13 -17.59 -9.16
N TRP A 143 -5.96 -16.35 -8.73
CA TRP A 143 -4.97 -15.96 -7.73
C TRP A 143 -5.56 -16.15 -6.33
N SER A 144 -4.81 -16.80 -5.45
CA SER A 144 -5.02 -16.75 -4.00
C SER A 144 -3.96 -15.82 -3.41
N LEU A 145 -4.40 -14.74 -2.77
CA LEU A 145 -3.53 -13.72 -2.20
C LEU A 145 -3.79 -13.68 -0.69
N ALA A 146 -2.77 -14.01 0.10
CA ALA A 146 -2.87 -14.07 1.56
C ALA A 146 -1.71 -13.32 2.24
N VAL A 147 -2.02 -12.73 3.39
CA VAL A 147 -1.04 -12.11 4.30
C VAL A 147 -1.28 -12.59 5.72
N SER A 148 -0.19 -12.99 6.37
CA SER A 148 -0.18 -13.64 7.68
C SER A 148 0.87 -13.02 8.60
N PRO A 149 0.76 -13.20 9.93
CA PRO A 149 1.85 -12.88 10.85
C PRO A 149 3.13 -13.65 10.49
N LEU A 150 4.30 -13.08 10.82
CA LEU A 150 5.59 -13.72 10.54
C LEU A 150 5.79 -15.03 11.30
N ASP A 151 5.30 -15.09 12.54
CA ASP A 151 5.40 -16.24 13.45
C ASP A 151 4.29 -17.28 13.23
N ALA A 152 3.25 -16.94 12.47
CA ALA A 152 2.12 -17.80 12.17
C ALA A 152 1.70 -17.73 10.68
N PRO A 153 2.57 -18.12 9.73
CA PRO A 153 2.32 -17.95 8.30
C PRO A 153 1.08 -18.71 7.78
N SER A 154 0.61 -19.73 8.51
CA SER A 154 -0.60 -20.49 8.19
C SER A 154 -1.91 -19.86 8.67
N ALA A 155 -1.85 -18.75 9.41
CA ALA A 155 -3.01 -18.05 9.96
C ALA A 155 -3.15 -16.65 9.33
N PRO A 156 -3.67 -16.54 8.11
CA PRO A 156 -3.78 -15.26 7.44
C PRO A 156 -4.77 -14.34 8.17
N PHE A 157 -4.42 -13.05 8.26
CA PHE A 157 -5.32 -11.98 8.70
C PHE A 157 -5.92 -11.20 7.52
N PHE A 158 -5.38 -11.41 6.31
CA PHE A 158 -5.92 -10.91 5.05
C PHE A 158 -5.91 -12.03 4.01
N LYS A 159 -7.02 -12.22 3.29
CA LYS A 159 -7.12 -13.24 2.25
C LYS A 159 -8.19 -12.93 1.22
N VAL A 160 -7.81 -13.00 -0.06
CA VAL A 160 -8.72 -12.84 -1.19
C VAL A 160 -8.41 -13.84 -2.30
N SER A 161 -9.42 -14.15 -3.10
CA SER A 161 -9.27 -14.81 -4.39
C SER A 161 -9.59 -13.84 -5.53
N VAL A 162 -8.75 -13.80 -6.56
CA VAL A 162 -8.95 -12.96 -7.74
C VAL A 162 -8.97 -13.84 -8.99
N GLY A 163 -10.07 -13.81 -9.73
CA GLY A 163 -10.29 -14.66 -10.90
C GLY A 163 -10.76 -13.88 -12.12
N ARG A 164 -10.58 -14.47 -13.29
CA ARG A 164 -11.06 -13.88 -14.54
C ARG A 164 -12.59 -13.87 -14.59
N ILE A 165 -13.15 -12.79 -15.13
CA ILE A 165 -14.54 -12.69 -15.56
C ILE A 165 -14.59 -13.09 -17.03
N PRO A 166 -15.39 -14.11 -17.41
CA PRO A 166 -15.52 -14.53 -18.80
C PRO A 166 -15.81 -13.34 -19.72
N LEU A 167 -15.09 -13.27 -20.84
CA LEU A 167 -15.12 -12.21 -21.86
C LEU A 167 -14.60 -10.84 -21.38
N LEU A 168 -15.02 -10.35 -20.21
CA LEU A 168 -14.63 -9.02 -19.71
C LEU A 168 -13.14 -8.92 -19.36
N SER A 169 -12.56 -9.98 -18.81
CA SER A 169 -11.13 -9.99 -18.47
C SER A 169 -10.22 -10.04 -19.70
N SER A 170 -10.71 -10.20 -20.92
CA SER A 170 -9.85 -10.15 -22.12
C SER A 170 -9.53 -8.73 -22.55
N PHE A 171 -10.36 -7.75 -22.18
CA PHE A 171 -10.13 -6.34 -22.48
C PHE A 171 -8.99 -5.78 -21.62
N ARG A 172 -8.16 -4.93 -22.24
CA ARG A 172 -7.05 -4.23 -21.60
C ARG A 172 -7.20 -2.74 -21.84
N ILE A 173 -7.67 -2.01 -20.83
CA ILE A 173 -8.02 -0.59 -20.93
C ILE A 173 -6.84 0.25 -20.46
N PRO A 174 -6.27 1.15 -21.28
CA PRO A 174 -5.23 2.06 -20.82
C PRO A 174 -5.67 2.86 -19.60
N PHE A 175 -4.87 2.83 -18.54
CA PHE A 175 -5.08 3.57 -17.32
C PHE A 175 -3.82 4.38 -16.96
N SER A 176 -4.06 5.57 -16.40
CA SER A 176 -3.03 6.46 -15.90
C SER A 176 -3.63 7.20 -14.72
N SER A 177 -3.02 7.13 -13.53
CA SER A 177 -3.55 7.79 -12.33
C SER A 177 -3.62 9.31 -12.44
N LYS A 178 -2.97 9.94 -13.44
CA LYS A 178 -3.16 11.37 -13.77
C LYS A 178 -4.62 11.77 -13.93
N ILE A 179 -5.49 10.86 -14.39
CA ILE A 179 -6.93 11.12 -14.52
C ILE A 179 -7.63 11.34 -13.17
N LEU A 180 -7.03 10.90 -12.07
CA LEU A 180 -7.53 11.10 -10.70
C LEU A 180 -7.13 12.47 -10.14
N GLY A 181 -6.17 13.17 -10.74
CA GLY A 181 -5.63 14.43 -10.22
C GLY A 181 -5.29 14.33 -8.74
N ASN A 182 -5.75 15.30 -7.95
CA ASN A 182 -5.50 15.36 -6.50
C ASN A 182 -6.25 14.29 -5.68
N HIS A 183 -7.10 13.46 -6.29
CA HIS A 183 -7.69 12.31 -5.59
C HIS A 183 -6.65 11.23 -5.27
N ASN A 184 -5.50 11.24 -5.95
CA ASN A 184 -4.40 10.32 -5.69
C ASN A 184 -3.34 10.89 -4.74
N THR A 185 -3.53 12.12 -4.23
CA THR A 185 -2.58 12.74 -3.30
C THR A 185 -2.63 12.03 -1.95
N LEU A 186 -1.49 11.50 -1.52
CA LEU A 186 -1.26 10.97 -0.18
C LEU A 186 -0.87 12.12 0.75
N VAL A 187 -1.51 12.17 1.91
CA VAL A 187 -1.14 13.08 3.00
C VAL A 187 -0.96 12.25 4.27
N GLN A 188 0.30 11.96 4.59
CA GLN A 188 0.69 11.05 5.67
C GLN A 188 1.21 11.82 6.89
N PRO A 189 0.62 11.61 8.08
CA PRO A 189 1.07 12.24 9.31
C PRO A 189 2.45 11.73 9.71
N PRO A 190 3.20 12.47 10.56
CA PRO A 190 4.38 11.92 11.21
C PRO A 190 4.03 10.64 11.98
N LEU A 191 4.95 9.68 11.99
CA LEU A 191 4.74 8.37 12.59
C LEU A 191 5.50 8.23 13.92
N PRO A 192 4.92 7.57 14.93
CA PRO A 192 5.67 7.20 16.12
C PRO A 192 6.69 6.09 15.80
N GLN A 193 7.81 6.06 16.53
CA GLN A 193 8.77 4.96 16.49
C GLN A 193 8.09 3.65 16.91
N GLY A 194 8.27 2.60 16.12
CA GLY A 194 7.79 1.26 16.43
C GLY A 194 8.79 0.42 17.23
N ALA A 195 8.38 -0.80 17.58
CA ALA A 195 9.19 -1.70 18.41
C ALA A 195 10.35 -2.35 17.63
N SER A 196 10.15 -2.60 16.33
CA SER A 196 11.21 -3.11 15.46
C SER A 196 12.11 -1.98 14.95
N PRO A 197 13.43 -2.21 14.78
CA PRO A 197 14.37 -1.18 14.33
C PRO A 197 14.00 -0.50 13.00
N GLU A 198 13.40 -1.24 12.07
CA GLU A 198 12.95 -0.74 10.78
C GLU A 198 11.71 0.16 10.87
N GLU A 199 10.94 0.11 11.97
CA GLU A 199 9.72 0.91 12.15
C GLU A 199 10.03 2.34 12.59
N VAL A 200 10.91 3.03 11.86
CA VAL A 200 11.42 4.36 12.20
C VAL A 200 10.30 5.41 12.40
N GLY A 201 10.46 6.25 13.42
CA GLY A 201 9.61 7.42 13.66
C GLY A 201 9.95 8.60 12.76
N THR A 202 9.01 9.53 12.59
CA THR A 202 9.18 10.74 11.77
C THR A 202 8.50 11.95 12.44
N GLU A 203 8.87 13.16 12.02
CA GLU A 203 8.48 14.41 12.72
C GLU A 203 7.62 15.36 11.90
N LYS A 204 7.71 15.28 10.56
CA LYS A 204 7.01 16.17 9.62
C LYS A 204 5.94 15.42 8.86
N TRP A 205 4.94 16.13 8.34
CA TRP A 205 3.98 15.58 7.38
C TRP A 205 4.64 15.34 6.02
N ALA A 206 4.22 14.27 5.35
CA ALA A 206 4.62 13.98 3.97
C ALA A 206 3.40 14.12 3.04
N VAL A 207 3.53 15.00 2.05
CA VAL A 207 2.52 15.20 1.00
C VAL A 207 3.12 14.79 -0.34
N LEU A 208 2.49 13.86 -1.04
CA LEU A 208 2.96 13.44 -2.37
C LEU A 208 1.80 12.94 -3.24
N THR A 209 2.00 12.96 -4.55
CA THR A 209 1.06 12.33 -5.49
C THR A 209 1.83 11.28 -6.29
N PRO A 210 1.74 9.98 -5.92
CA PRO A 210 2.35 8.92 -6.70
C PRO A 210 1.69 8.83 -8.07
N PHE A 211 2.43 8.33 -9.04
CA PHE A 211 1.90 8.03 -10.37
C PHE A 211 1.93 6.55 -10.66
N MET A 212 0.95 6.08 -11.44
CA MET A 212 0.96 4.73 -11.99
C MET A 212 0.33 4.71 -13.38
N LYS A 213 0.85 3.85 -14.26
CA LYS A 213 0.34 3.69 -15.62
C LYS A 213 0.51 2.27 -16.12
N GLN A 214 -0.58 1.69 -16.60
CA GLN A 214 -0.60 0.43 -17.34
C GLN A 214 -2.00 0.23 -17.96
N LYS A 215 -2.16 -0.81 -18.78
CA LYS A 215 -3.46 -1.32 -19.16
C LYS A 215 -4.04 -2.16 -18.03
N VAL A 216 -5.23 -1.77 -17.60
CA VAL A 216 -6.02 -2.45 -16.58
C VAL A 216 -6.86 -3.56 -17.22
N ARG A 217 -6.93 -4.68 -16.53
CA ARG A 217 -7.86 -5.79 -16.76
C ARG A 217 -8.85 -5.84 -15.61
N LEU A 218 -10.15 -5.94 -15.92
CA LEU A 218 -11.16 -6.20 -14.89
C LEU A 218 -11.16 -7.68 -14.53
N THR A 219 -11.19 -7.97 -13.23
CA THR A 219 -11.27 -9.31 -12.65
C THR A 219 -12.30 -9.33 -11.52
N LYS A 220 -12.74 -10.52 -11.12
CA LYS A 220 -13.59 -10.71 -9.96
C LYS A 220 -12.72 -10.88 -8.73
N VAL A 221 -13.08 -10.23 -7.64
CA VAL A 221 -12.45 -10.44 -6.32
C VAL A 221 -13.48 -10.99 -5.35
N LYS A 222 -13.05 -11.90 -4.48
CA LYS A 222 -13.84 -12.43 -3.38
C LYS A 222 -12.97 -12.44 -2.12
N GLY A 223 -13.48 -11.90 -1.01
CA GLY A 223 -12.86 -12.09 0.30
C GLY A 223 -13.08 -13.52 0.78
N GLU A 224 -12.07 -14.08 1.45
CA GLU A 224 -12.08 -15.48 1.93
C GLU A 224 -12.38 -15.59 3.44
N PHE A 225 -12.78 -14.50 4.09
CA PHE A 225 -13.37 -14.52 5.43
C PHE A 225 -14.91 -14.52 5.35
N ASP A 226 -15.55 -14.66 6.51
CA ASP A 226 -17.00 -14.67 6.66
C ASP A 226 -17.68 -13.51 5.90
N ASP A 227 -18.83 -13.79 5.29
CA ASP A 227 -19.62 -12.83 4.51
C ASP A 227 -18.87 -12.14 3.35
N GLY A 228 -17.77 -12.74 2.86
CA GLY A 228 -16.97 -12.19 1.76
C GLY A 228 -16.04 -11.05 2.19
N LYS A 229 -15.78 -10.92 3.49
CA LYS A 229 -14.79 -9.99 4.06
C LYS A 229 -13.38 -10.42 3.67
N VAL A 230 -12.47 -9.46 3.63
CA VAL A 230 -11.06 -9.69 3.24
C VAL A 230 -10.11 -9.81 4.42
N GLY A 231 -10.54 -9.40 5.62
CA GLY A 231 -9.70 -9.38 6.82
C GLY A 231 -10.44 -9.86 8.06
N ASP A 232 -9.65 -10.16 9.10
CA ASP A 232 -10.10 -10.73 10.37
C ASP A 232 -10.63 -9.70 11.39
N GLY A 233 -10.45 -8.41 11.12
CA GLY A 233 -10.78 -7.32 12.05
C GLY A 233 -9.77 -7.06 13.16
N ILE A 234 -8.62 -7.73 13.13
CA ILE A 234 -7.52 -7.57 14.08
C ILE A 234 -6.26 -7.16 13.32
N GLY A 235 -5.76 -8.04 12.46
CA GLY A 235 -4.62 -7.81 11.58
C GLY A 235 -4.95 -6.95 10.36
N PHE A 236 -6.18 -7.03 9.86
CA PHE A 236 -6.63 -6.22 8.72
C PHE A 236 -8.13 -5.94 8.79
N PRO A 237 -8.63 -4.81 8.25
CA PRO A 237 -10.04 -4.47 8.38
C PRO A 237 -10.98 -5.47 7.70
N PRO A 238 -12.13 -5.81 8.32
CA PRO A 238 -13.07 -6.81 7.84
C PRO A 238 -14.04 -6.17 6.83
N VAL A 239 -13.50 -5.63 5.74
CA VAL A 239 -14.24 -4.92 4.68
C VAL A 239 -14.55 -5.83 3.51
N VAL A 240 -15.61 -5.49 2.76
CA VAL A 240 -16.06 -6.24 1.58
C VAL A 240 -15.84 -5.40 0.32
N PRO A 241 -15.06 -5.88 -0.67
CA PRO A 241 -14.89 -5.18 -1.95
C PRO A 241 -16.15 -5.29 -2.81
N TRP A 242 -16.31 -4.42 -3.81
CA TRP A 242 -17.45 -4.45 -4.74
C TRP A 242 -17.51 -5.67 -5.68
N GLY A 243 -16.70 -6.70 -5.43
CA GLY A 243 -16.61 -7.88 -6.27
C GLY A 243 -15.80 -7.69 -7.56
N LEU A 244 -15.29 -6.49 -7.83
CA LEU A 244 -14.40 -6.20 -8.97
C LEU A 244 -13.00 -5.79 -8.50
N ALA A 245 -12.01 -6.24 -9.26
CA ALA A 245 -10.61 -5.89 -9.09
C ALA A 245 -10.02 -5.36 -10.40
N TYR A 246 -9.23 -4.29 -10.28
CA TYR A 246 -8.44 -3.75 -11.38
C TYR A 246 -7.03 -4.37 -11.31
N GLN A 247 -6.76 -5.32 -12.20
CA GLN A 247 -5.48 -6.01 -12.29
C GLN A 247 -4.58 -5.36 -13.34
N MET A 248 -3.31 -5.17 -12.99
CA MET A 248 -2.25 -4.72 -13.91
C MET A 248 -1.03 -5.63 -13.73
N GLU A 249 -0.51 -6.21 -14.81
CA GLU A 249 0.59 -7.19 -14.75
C GLU A 249 1.98 -6.55 -14.66
N ASP A 250 2.22 -5.50 -15.44
CA ASP A 250 3.53 -4.85 -15.57
C ASP A 250 3.39 -3.34 -15.31
N VAL A 251 2.77 -2.99 -14.19
CA VAL A 251 2.54 -1.58 -13.87
C VAL A 251 3.83 -0.88 -13.52
N ILE A 252 4.02 0.28 -14.14
CA ILE A 252 5.05 1.23 -13.76
C ILE A 252 4.43 2.19 -12.75
N MET A 253 5.09 2.37 -11.62
CA MET A 253 4.71 3.35 -10.60
C MET A 253 5.91 4.23 -10.26
N ASP A 254 5.64 5.44 -9.79
CA ASP A 254 6.63 6.26 -9.12
C ASP A 254 6.16 6.68 -7.72
N PHE A 255 7.14 6.88 -6.84
CA PHE A 255 6.98 7.56 -5.58
C PHE A 255 7.98 8.72 -5.55
N VAL A 256 7.46 9.92 -5.80
CA VAL A 256 8.24 11.16 -5.84
C VAL A 256 8.78 11.54 -4.45
N VAL A 257 9.76 12.43 -4.40
CA VAL A 257 10.15 13.09 -3.14
C VAL A 257 8.92 13.83 -2.59
N PRO A 258 8.50 13.61 -1.34
CA PRO A 258 7.34 14.32 -0.81
C PRO A 258 7.68 15.79 -0.53
N GLU A 259 6.64 16.60 -0.50
CA GLU A 259 6.68 17.88 0.18
C GLU A 259 6.58 17.63 1.69
N TRP A 260 7.63 18.02 2.42
CA TRP A 260 7.65 17.95 3.88
C TRP A 260 7.05 19.21 4.49
N ARG A 261 6.10 19.05 5.41
CA ARG A 261 5.45 20.17 6.11
C ARG A 261 5.50 19.98 7.62
N ASP A 262 5.82 21.05 8.35
CA ASP A 262 5.79 21.03 9.83
C ASP A 262 4.34 20.97 10.34
N GLU A 263 3.40 21.57 9.61
CA GLU A 263 1.99 21.59 9.95
C GLU A 263 1.08 21.65 8.71
N LEU A 264 -0.17 21.19 8.87
CA LEU A 264 -1.26 21.27 7.89
C LEU A 264 -2.42 22.09 8.47
N LYS A 265 -2.09 23.29 8.97
CA LYS A 265 -3.00 24.26 9.60
C LYS A 265 -3.66 25.18 8.60
#